data_AF-A0A068RR50-F1
#
_entry.id   AF-A0A068RR50-F1
#
_cell.length_a   1.000
_cell.length_b   1.000
_cell.length_c   1.000
_cell.angle_alpha   90.00
_cell.angle_beta   90.00
_cell.angle_gamma   90.00
#
_symmetry.space_group_name_H-M   'P 1'
#
loop_
_entity.id
_entity.type
_entity.pdbx_description
1 polymer ?
#
loop_
_entity_poly.entity_id
_entity_poly.type
_entity_poly.pdbx_seq_one_letter_code
_entity_poly.pdbx_strand_id
1 'polypeptide(L)'
;MVMEFLAGHWDGYWMEQTNDGAYRDPTDNNKWYYLGQDFDATFGVNLAQDRQFVATSYKNYPQLFPGGVLINNLLQNPQMRTRFETYLKNTTAILFNNYTLTNRVLEYQKFLLPDLEWDRSIKQQSPGINFGWTFPQVTQNLWEGVAAGATPNVTGGAEWGLLEWVAAKSEAVAKDLNVQIVQHPVGPPEDAKGASAPTSPGMSPNGSHSAAASSFIKPFIGFVYAALAVSTGTLLVG
;
A
#
# COMPACT_ATOMS: atom_id res chain seq x y z
N MET A 1 -6.10 4.48 -1.32
CA MET A 1 -6.35 4.52 -2.78
C MET A 1 -5.18 4.04 -3.63
N VAL A 2 -4.00 4.67 -3.67
CA VAL A 2 -2.86 4.12 -4.46
C VAL A 2 -2.51 2.69 -4.02
N MET A 3 -2.40 2.47 -2.71
CA MET A 3 -2.13 1.13 -2.16
C MET A 3 -3.27 0.14 -2.40
N GLU A 4 -4.53 0.58 -2.44
CA GLU A 4 -5.65 -0.32 -2.75
C GLU A 4 -5.56 -0.82 -4.20
N PHE A 5 -5.23 0.08 -5.14
CA PHE A 5 -4.99 -0.30 -6.54
C PHE A 5 -3.78 -1.23 -6.71
N LEU A 6 -2.66 -0.94 -6.03
CA LEU A 6 -1.44 -1.74 -6.13
C LEU A 6 -1.59 -3.11 -5.46
N ALA A 7 -2.23 -3.17 -4.29
CA ALA A 7 -2.42 -4.41 -3.58
C ALA A 7 -3.58 -5.26 -4.15
N GLY A 8 -4.40 -4.71 -5.06
CA GLY A 8 -5.60 -5.41 -5.53
C GLY A 8 -6.60 -5.63 -4.39
N HIS A 9 -6.79 -4.59 -3.56
CA HIS A 9 -7.68 -4.62 -2.40
C HIS A 9 -9.14 -4.64 -2.87
N TRP A 10 -9.70 -5.84 -2.99
CA TRP A 10 -10.99 -6.07 -3.65
C TRP A 10 -12.18 -5.81 -2.75
N ASP A 11 -12.04 -5.94 -1.44
CA ASP A 11 -13.04 -5.52 -0.46
C ASP A 11 -12.77 -4.09 0.08
N GLY A 12 -11.75 -3.40 -0.43
CA GLY A 12 -11.49 -1.99 -0.18
C GLY A 12 -12.45 -1.02 -0.89
N TYR A 13 -12.19 0.28 -0.76
CA TYR A 13 -13.11 1.33 -1.21
C TYR A 13 -13.43 1.32 -2.71
N TRP A 14 -12.45 1.02 -3.57
CA TRP A 14 -12.67 1.16 -5.01
C TRP A 14 -13.59 0.07 -5.56
N MET A 15 -13.57 -1.12 -4.96
CA MET A 15 -14.30 -2.29 -5.45
C MET A 15 -15.57 -2.53 -4.60
N GLU A 16 -15.52 -3.28 -3.49
CA GLU A 16 -16.74 -3.58 -2.71
C GLU A 16 -17.16 -2.53 -1.67
N GLN A 17 -16.27 -1.61 -1.28
CA GLN A 17 -16.59 -0.50 -0.36
C GLN A 17 -16.95 -0.95 1.07
N THR A 18 -16.23 -1.94 1.61
CA THR A 18 -16.48 -2.44 2.98
C THR A 18 -15.35 -2.11 3.95
N ASN A 19 -14.09 -2.10 3.49
CA ASN A 19 -12.90 -1.90 4.32
C ASN A 19 -12.33 -0.48 4.25
N ASP A 20 -13.19 0.51 4.48
CA ASP A 20 -12.85 1.92 4.45
C ASP A 20 -13.46 2.74 5.58
N GLY A 21 -12.82 3.87 5.87
CA GLY A 21 -13.27 4.83 6.86
C GLY A 21 -12.82 6.25 6.55
N ALA A 22 -13.36 7.21 7.29
CA ALA A 22 -12.98 8.60 7.17
C ALA A 22 -12.76 9.23 8.54
N TYR A 23 -11.70 10.02 8.66
CA TYR A 23 -11.40 10.81 9.85
C TYR A 23 -11.51 12.30 9.51
N ARG A 24 -12.26 13.05 10.30
CA ARG A 24 -12.32 14.50 10.22
C ARG A 24 -11.41 15.11 11.25
N ASP A 25 -10.37 15.80 10.81
CA ASP A 25 -9.46 16.50 11.70
C ASP A 25 -9.99 17.92 12.00
N PRO A 26 -10.45 18.22 13.23
CA PRO A 26 -10.94 19.54 13.57
C PRO A 26 -9.82 20.61 13.62
N THR A 27 -8.55 20.18 13.65
CA THR A 27 -7.38 21.07 13.76
C THR A 27 -6.80 21.45 12.40
N ASP A 28 -7.01 20.64 11.36
CA ASP A 28 -6.62 20.95 9.97
C ASP A 28 -7.83 21.42 9.15
N ASN A 29 -8.41 22.56 9.53
CA ASN A 29 -9.55 23.19 8.83
C ASN A 29 -10.70 22.21 8.52
N ASN A 30 -11.00 21.30 9.46
CA ASN A 30 -12.05 20.28 9.30
C ASN A 30 -11.84 19.33 8.09
N LYS A 31 -10.60 19.12 7.66
CA LYS A 31 -10.25 18.25 6.53
C LYS A 31 -10.60 16.79 6.84
N TRP A 32 -11.09 16.11 5.81
CA TRP A 32 -11.36 14.67 5.84
C TRP A 32 -10.17 13.89 5.28
N TYR A 33 -9.77 12.86 6.01
CA TYR A 33 -8.75 11.88 5.63
C TYR A 33 -9.41 10.55 5.37
N TYR A 34 -9.01 9.94 4.26
CA TYR A 34 -9.37 8.56 3.94
C TYR A 34 -8.53 7.59 4.78
N LEU A 35 -9.17 6.58 5.35
CA LEU A 35 -8.54 5.49 6.09
C LEU A 35 -8.88 4.18 5.40
N GLY A 36 -7.90 3.54 4.76
CA GLY A 36 -8.06 2.16 4.31
C GLY A 36 -7.90 1.21 5.49
N GLN A 37 -8.67 0.13 5.51
CA GLN A 37 -8.64 -0.88 6.57
C GLN A 37 -8.47 -2.28 5.98
N ASP A 38 -8.23 -3.25 6.85
CA ASP A 38 -8.27 -4.69 6.58
C ASP A 38 -7.63 -5.13 5.25
N PHE A 39 -6.30 -5.01 5.16
CA PHE A 39 -5.53 -5.34 3.95
C PHE A 39 -5.11 -6.82 3.90
N ASP A 40 -5.77 -7.71 4.64
CA ASP A 40 -5.43 -9.14 4.68
C ASP A 40 -5.84 -9.88 3.39
N ALA A 41 -6.98 -9.52 2.80
CA ALA A 41 -7.47 -10.05 1.52
C ALA A 41 -6.88 -9.34 0.29
N THR A 42 -5.57 -9.13 0.27
CA THR A 42 -4.85 -8.42 -0.80
C THR A 42 -3.83 -9.31 -1.51
N PHE A 43 -3.12 -8.77 -2.50
CA PHE A 43 -2.09 -9.46 -3.29
C PHE A 43 -2.59 -10.73 -3.99
N GLY A 44 -3.85 -10.71 -4.46
CA GLY A 44 -4.47 -11.84 -5.17
C GLY A 44 -5.08 -12.92 -4.27
N VAL A 45 -5.17 -12.67 -2.96
CA VAL A 45 -5.92 -13.51 -2.01
C VAL A 45 -7.42 -13.29 -2.21
N ASN A 46 -8.18 -14.38 -2.43
CA ASN A 46 -9.64 -14.38 -2.63
C ASN A 46 -10.17 -13.44 -3.72
N LEU A 47 -9.30 -12.97 -4.62
CA LEU A 47 -9.67 -12.07 -5.68
C LEU A 47 -10.48 -12.81 -6.74
N ALA A 48 -11.76 -12.47 -6.89
CA ALA A 48 -12.66 -13.06 -7.90
C ALA A 48 -12.43 -12.46 -9.30
N GLN A 49 -11.17 -12.40 -9.74
CA GLN A 49 -10.75 -11.92 -11.06
C GLN A 49 -9.71 -12.87 -11.62
N ASP A 50 -9.64 -13.01 -12.94
CA ASP A 50 -8.58 -13.81 -13.55
C ASP A 50 -7.18 -13.17 -13.36
N ARG A 51 -6.12 -13.96 -13.62
CA ARG A 51 -4.75 -13.45 -13.52
C ARG A 51 -4.45 -12.24 -14.42
N GLN A 52 -5.18 -12.01 -15.51
CA GLN A 52 -4.94 -10.84 -16.38
C GLN A 52 -5.32 -9.53 -15.67
N PHE A 53 -6.18 -9.61 -14.64
CA PHE A 53 -6.57 -8.46 -13.84
C PHE A 53 -5.38 -7.71 -13.24
N VAL A 54 -4.28 -8.40 -12.91
CA VAL A 54 -3.07 -7.76 -12.37
C VAL A 54 -2.54 -6.65 -13.28
N ALA A 55 -2.68 -6.83 -14.60
CA ALA A 55 -2.24 -5.89 -15.62
C ALA A 55 -3.28 -4.80 -15.97
N THR A 56 -4.45 -4.81 -15.34
CA THR A 56 -5.50 -3.82 -15.59
C THR A 56 -5.05 -2.43 -15.15
N SER A 57 -5.06 -1.50 -16.09
CA SER A 57 -4.79 -0.08 -15.82
C SER A 57 -5.86 0.51 -14.91
N TYR A 58 -5.44 1.37 -13.98
CA TYR A 58 -6.36 2.12 -13.11
C TYR A 58 -7.38 2.94 -13.93
N LYS A 59 -7.04 3.28 -15.17
CA LYS A 59 -7.91 4.02 -16.11
C LYS A 59 -9.20 3.27 -16.44
N ASN A 60 -9.20 1.93 -16.29
CA ASN A 60 -10.36 1.07 -16.54
C ASN A 60 -11.20 0.81 -15.28
N TYR A 61 -10.69 1.16 -14.08
CA TYR A 61 -11.39 0.90 -12.82
C TYR A 61 -12.74 1.64 -12.70
N PRO A 62 -12.91 2.89 -13.19
CA PRO A 62 -14.22 3.53 -13.14
C PRO A 62 -15.32 2.78 -13.88
N GLN A 63 -14.97 2.08 -14.97
CA GLN A 63 -15.91 1.25 -15.73
C GLN A 63 -16.16 -0.10 -15.06
N LEU A 64 -15.12 -0.73 -14.52
CA LEU A 64 -15.22 -2.03 -13.83
C LEU A 64 -15.93 -1.91 -12.48
N PHE A 65 -15.69 -0.82 -11.77
CA PHE A 65 -16.12 -0.58 -10.40
C PHE A 65 -16.77 0.81 -10.27
N PRO A 66 -17.99 0.98 -10.82
CA PRO A 66 -18.68 2.27 -10.79
C PRO A 66 -19.03 2.72 -9.35
N GLY A 67 -19.07 1.80 -8.39
CA GLY A 67 -19.35 2.07 -6.96
C GLY A 67 -18.28 2.90 -6.24
N GLY A 68 -17.04 2.94 -6.74
CA GLY A 68 -15.96 3.78 -6.21
C GLY A 68 -16.14 5.29 -6.49
N VAL A 69 -17.32 5.84 -6.17
CA VAL A 69 -17.79 7.16 -6.60
C VAL A 69 -16.80 8.29 -6.30
N LEU A 70 -16.22 8.34 -5.09
CA LEU A 70 -15.28 9.40 -4.71
C LEU A 70 -14.05 9.39 -5.61
N ILE A 71 -13.36 8.26 -5.73
CA ILE A 71 -12.14 8.16 -6.51
C ILE A 71 -12.42 8.32 -8.01
N ASN A 72 -13.51 7.73 -8.50
CA ASN A 72 -13.92 7.84 -9.91
C ASN A 72 -14.18 9.31 -10.28
N ASN A 73 -14.81 10.09 -9.41
CA ASN A 73 -15.02 11.52 -9.62
C ASN A 73 -13.75 12.35 -9.44
N LEU A 74 -12.90 12.02 -8.46
CA LEU A 74 -11.60 12.69 -8.29
C LEU A 74 -10.74 12.56 -9.54
N LEU A 75 -10.73 11.38 -10.18
CA LEU A 75 -9.92 11.13 -11.38
C LEU A 75 -10.43 11.84 -12.65
N GLN A 76 -11.67 12.35 -12.65
CA GLN A 76 -12.16 13.21 -13.73
C GLN A 76 -11.51 14.60 -13.70
N ASN A 77 -11.08 15.07 -12.52
CA ASN A 77 -10.35 16.32 -12.39
C ASN A 77 -8.88 16.13 -12.84
N PRO A 78 -8.39 16.86 -13.86
CA PRO A 78 -7.03 16.66 -14.38
C PRO A 78 -5.93 16.84 -13.34
N GLN A 79 -6.08 17.79 -12.42
CA GLN A 79 -5.07 18.04 -11.38
C GLN A 79 -5.02 16.91 -10.36
N MET A 80 -6.18 16.39 -9.94
CA MET A 80 -6.26 15.27 -9.00
C MET A 80 -5.77 13.99 -9.65
N ARG A 81 -6.08 13.75 -10.93
CA ARG A 81 -5.53 12.63 -11.69
C ARG A 81 -4.00 12.71 -11.77
N THR A 82 -3.42 13.85 -12.13
CA THR A 82 -1.97 14.04 -12.15
C THR A 82 -1.34 13.77 -10.78
N ARG A 83 -2.00 14.21 -9.70
CA ARG A 83 -1.54 13.93 -8.33
C ARG A 83 -1.59 12.43 -8.00
N PHE A 84 -2.67 11.75 -8.33
CA PHE A 84 -2.80 10.30 -8.15
C PHE A 84 -1.73 9.54 -8.93
N GLU A 85 -1.53 9.85 -10.21
CA GLU A 85 -0.49 9.23 -11.03
C GLU A 85 0.90 9.50 -10.49
N THR A 86 1.17 10.69 -9.95
CA THR A 86 2.46 11.00 -9.32
C THR A 86 2.72 10.08 -8.14
N TYR A 87 1.73 9.90 -7.25
CA TYR A 87 1.87 8.97 -6.12
C TYR A 87 1.98 7.52 -6.57
N LEU A 88 1.21 7.11 -7.57
CA LEU A 88 1.27 5.76 -8.12
C LEU A 88 2.65 5.47 -8.72
N LYS A 89 3.16 6.36 -9.58
CA LYS A 89 4.50 6.25 -10.18
C LYS A 89 5.59 6.20 -9.11
N ASN A 90 5.58 7.11 -8.15
CA ASN A 90 6.60 7.15 -7.11
C ASN A 90 6.54 5.92 -6.21
N THR A 91 5.33 5.48 -5.82
CA THR A 91 5.16 4.29 -4.98
C THR A 91 5.64 3.04 -5.71
N THR A 92 5.27 2.83 -6.98
CA THR A 92 5.78 1.72 -7.79
C THR A 92 7.29 1.79 -7.98
N ALA A 93 7.81 2.97 -8.32
CA ALA A 93 9.24 3.15 -8.59
C ALA A 93 10.10 2.81 -7.37
N ILE A 94 9.64 3.16 -6.15
CA ILE A 94 10.45 3.18 -4.93
C ILE A 94 10.06 2.07 -3.94
N LEU A 95 8.77 1.91 -3.63
CA LEU A 95 8.29 1.08 -2.53
C LEU A 95 7.69 -0.25 -3.00
N PHE A 96 6.73 -0.20 -3.91
CA PHE A 96 5.95 -1.34 -4.39
C PHE A 96 6.59 -1.92 -5.65
N ASN A 97 7.70 -2.64 -5.46
CA ASN A 97 8.41 -3.34 -6.54
C ASN A 97 9.17 -4.56 -5.99
N ASN A 98 9.67 -5.39 -6.91
CA ASN A 98 10.35 -6.65 -6.60
C ASN A 98 11.75 -6.47 -5.97
N TYR A 99 12.20 -5.24 -5.71
CA TYR A 99 13.43 -4.98 -4.96
C TYR A 99 13.10 -4.57 -3.53
N THR A 100 12.41 -3.45 -3.34
CA THR A 100 12.17 -2.87 -2.02
C THR A 100 11.22 -3.74 -1.19
N LEU A 101 10.04 -4.07 -1.74
CA LEU A 101 9.02 -4.80 -0.99
C LEU A 101 9.42 -6.25 -0.77
N THR A 102 10.09 -6.88 -1.74
CA THR A 102 10.66 -8.23 -1.60
C THR A 102 11.62 -8.32 -0.43
N ASN A 103 12.59 -7.41 -0.33
CA ASN A 103 13.52 -7.40 0.80
C ASN A 103 12.78 -7.21 2.14
N ARG A 104 11.77 -6.34 2.20
CA ARG A 104 10.97 -6.15 3.41
C ARG A 104 10.19 -7.39 3.81
N VAL A 105 9.56 -8.05 2.85
CA VAL A 105 8.78 -9.29 3.06
C VAL A 105 9.69 -10.43 3.54
N LEU A 106 10.87 -10.60 2.94
CA LEU A 106 11.81 -11.64 3.35
C LEU A 106 12.34 -11.43 4.77
N GLU A 107 12.61 -10.17 5.17
CA GLU A 107 12.98 -9.89 6.57
C GLU A 107 11.83 -10.14 7.55
N TYR A 108 10.59 -9.81 7.17
CA TYR A 108 9.42 -10.18 7.98
C TYR A 108 9.23 -11.68 8.07
N GLN A 109 9.36 -12.40 6.96
CA GLN A 109 9.29 -13.86 6.94
C GLN A 109 10.32 -14.43 7.91
N LYS A 110 11.59 -14.03 7.79
CA LYS A 110 12.67 -14.48 8.68
C LYS A 110 12.37 -14.21 10.15
N PHE A 111 11.81 -13.04 10.46
CA PHE A 111 11.41 -12.67 11.82
C PHE A 111 10.27 -13.54 12.35
N LEU A 112 9.25 -13.83 11.54
CA LEU A 112 8.05 -14.55 11.94
C LEU A 112 8.20 -16.08 11.91
N LEU A 113 9.11 -16.61 11.08
CA LEU A 113 9.18 -18.03 10.78
C LEU A 113 9.40 -18.93 12.02
N PRO A 114 10.27 -18.59 12.99
CA PRO A 114 10.44 -19.40 14.21
C PRO A 114 9.18 -19.47 15.06
N ASP A 115 8.46 -18.35 15.19
CA ASP A 115 7.22 -18.29 15.97
C ASP A 115 6.11 -19.07 15.29
N LEU A 116 6.03 -19.00 13.96
CA LEU A 116 5.09 -19.80 13.17
C LEU A 116 5.41 -21.31 13.28
N GLU A 117 6.68 -21.70 13.28
CA GLU A 117 7.08 -23.11 13.45
C GLU A 117 6.67 -23.62 14.84
N TRP A 118 6.94 -22.82 15.88
CA TRP A 118 6.52 -23.12 17.24
C TRP A 118 5.00 -23.23 17.38
N ASP A 119 4.24 -22.26 16.85
CA ASP A 119 2.77 -22.29 16.87
C ASP A 119 2.20 -23.54 16.16
N ARG A 120 2.80 -23.94 15.04
CA ARG A 120 2.39 -25.16 14.32
C ARG A 120 2.78 -26.45 15.04
N SER A 121 3.75 -26.41 15.96
CA SER A 121 4.18 -27.58 16.74
C SER A 121 3.26 -27.92 17.92
N ILE A 122 2.47 -26.95 18.39
CA ILE A 122 1.59 -27.12 19.55
C ILE A 122 0.17 -27.55 19.16
N LYS A 123 -0.52 -28.21 20.09
CA LYS A 123 -1.92 -28.56 19.93
C LYS A 123 -2.78 -27.29 19.98
N GLN A 124 -3.32 -26.89 18.84
CA GLN A 124 -4.28 -25.80 18.70
C GLN A 124 -5.53 -26.07 19.55
N GLN A 125 -5.91 -25.10 20.39
CA GLN A 125 -7.04 -25.24 21.32
C GLN A 125 -8.33 -24.60 20.82
N SER A 126 -8.24 -23.67 19.86
CA SER A 126 -9.40 -23.00 19.29
C SER A 126 -10.14 -23.94 18.33
N PRO A 127 -11.49 -24.04 18.40
CA PRO A 127 -12.29 -24.81 17.47
C PRO A 127 -12.49 -24.11 16.12
N GLY A 128 -11.75 -23.01 15.85
CA GLY A 128 -11.86 -22.22 14.62
C GLY A 128 -11.68 -23.04 13.33
N ILE A 129 -12.02 -22.40 12.21
CA ILE A 129 -11.95 -23.05 10.90
C ILE A 129 -10.50 -23.43 10.59
N ASN A 130 -10.27 -24.72 10.36
CA ASN A 130 -8.99 -25.22 9.88
C ASN A 130 -9.05 -25.37 8.36
N PHE A 131 -8.39 -24.44 7.65
CA PHE A 131 -8.31 -24.46 6.20
C PHE A 131 -7.35 -25.53 5.65
N GLY A 132 -6.49 -26.14 6.48
CA GLY A 132 -5.49 -27.12 6.04
C GLY A 132 -4.22 -26.49 5.48
N TRP A 133 -3.92 -25.24 5.82
CA TRP A 133 -2.64 -24.60 5.51
C TRP A 133 -1.49 -25.25 6.26
N THR A 134 -0.43 -25.60 5.54
CA THR A 134 0.77 -26.22 6.08
C THR A 134 1.87 -25.19 6.32
N PHE A 135 2.81 -25.50 7.23
CA PHE A 135 3.95 -24.63 7.48
C PHE A 135 4.84 -24.38 6.22
N PRO A 136 5.15 -25.39 5.38
CA PRO A 136 5.88 -25.14 4.12
C PRO A 136 5.18 -24.15 3.17
N GLN A 137 3.84 -24.12 3.17
CA GLN A 137 3.08 -23.20 2.33
C GLN A 137 3.29 -21.72 2.69
N VAL A 138 3.73 -21.41 3.93
CA VAL A 138 4.11 -20.05 4.32
C VAL A 138 5.23 -19.50 3.42
N THR A 139 6.20 -20.35 3.09
CA THR A 139 7.33 -19.97 2.21
C THR A 139 6.97 -20.14 0.75
N GLN A 140 6.24 -21.19 0.40
CA GLN A 140 5.81 -21.45 -0.97
C GLN A 140 4.96 -20.30 -1.52
N ASN A 141 4.01 -19.79 -0.72
CA ASN A 141 3.12 -18.72 -1.14
C ASN A 141 3.80 -17.36 -1.30
N LEU A 142 5.09 -17.22 -1.00
CA LEU A 142 5.79 -16.01 -1.44
C LEU A 142 5.95 -15.99 -2.96
N TRP A 143 6.10 -17.15 -3.59
CA TRP A 143 6.58 -17.26 -4.97
C TRP A 143 5.51 -17.75 -5.95
N GLU A 144 4.52 -18.48 -5.46
CA GLU A 144 3.47 -19.05 -6.29
C GLU A 144 2.13 -19.17 -5.55
N GLY A 145 1.06 -19.31 -6.32
CA GLY A 145 -0.25 -19.61 -5.78
C GLY A 145 -0.27 -20.94 -5.02
N VAL A 146 -1.06 -21.00 -3.96
CA VAL A 146 -1.25 -22.20 -3.16
C VAL A 146 -2.72 -22.38 -2.83
N ALA A 147 -3.16 -23.64 -2.83
CA ALA A 147 -4.50 -24.01 -2.38
C ALA A 147 -4.45 -24.48 -0.92
N ALA A 148 -5.47 -24.13 -0.17
CA ALA A 148 -5.72 -24.76 1.13
C ALA A 148 -6.05 -26.25 0.89
N GLY A 149 -5.45 -27.18 1.65
CA GLY A 149 -5.49 -28.59 1.26
C GLY A 149 -5.43 -29.59 2.42
N ALA A 150 -6.55 -30.27 2.66
CA ALA A 150 -6.62 -31.68 3.09
C ALA A 150 -8.05 -32.26 3.01
N THR A 151 -9.09 -31.41 3.04
CA THR A 151 -10.50 -31.85 3.13
C THR A 151 -11.29 -31.50 1.87
N PRO A 152 -12.09 -32.44 1.31
CA PRO A 152 -13.08 -32.10 0.28
C PRO A 152 -14.01 -30.99 0.79
N ASN A 153 -14.31 -30.01 -0.07
CA ASN A 153 -15.20 -28.87 0.18
C ASN A 153 -14.67 -27.71 1.05
N VAL A 154 -13.38 -27.66 1.38
CA VAL A 154 -12.79 -26.45 1.99
C VAL A 154 -12.27 -25.53 0.90
N THR A 155 -12.95 -24.40 0.70
CA THR A 155 -12.51 -23.32 -0.18
C THR A 155 -11.59 -22.38 0.57
N GLY A 156 -10.41 -22.13 0.02
CA GLY A 156 -9.42 -21.22 0.58
C GLY A 156 -8.13 -21.31 -0.21
N GLY A 157 -7.44 -20.20 -0.38
CA GLY A 157 -6.27 -20.18 -1.27
C GLY A 157 -5.77 -18.77 -1.51
N ALA A 158 -4.57 -18.70 -2.05
CA ALA A 158 -4.07 -17.52 -2.71
C ALA A 158 -3.76 -17.95 -4.15
N GLU A 159 -4.46 -17.40 -5.13
CA GLU A 159 -4.18 -17.70 -6.54
C GLU A 159 -2.77 -17.23 -6.94
N TRP A 160 -2.25 -16.25 -6.21
CA TRP A 160 -0.95 -15.64 -6.42
C TRP A 160 -0.01 -15.92 -5.26
N GLY A 161 1.28 -16.01 -5.57
CA GLY A 161 2.31 -15.75 -4.57
C GLY A 161 2.35 -14.26 -4.20
N LEU A 162 2.65 -13.92 -2.95
CA LEU A 162 2.76 -12.52 -2.52
C LEU A 162 3.79 -11.74 -3.35
N LEU A 163 5.00 -12.28 -3.52
CA LEU A 163 6.05 -11.65 -4.31
C LEU A 163 5.83 -11.83 -5.82
N GLU A 164 5.13 -12.89 -6.23
CA GLU A 164 4.64 -13.07 -7.60
C GLU A 164 3.72 -11.89 -7.99
N TRP A 165 2.73 -11.56 -7.14
CA TRP A 165 1.84 -10.42 -7.35
C TRP A 165 2.61 -9.10 -7.38
N VAL A 166 3.49 -8.86 -6.41
CA VAL A 166 4.27 -7.62 -6.33
C VAL A 166 5.09 -7.42 -7.61
N ALA A 167 5.77 -8.45 -8.09
CA ALA A 167 6.54 -8.40 -9.33
C ALA A 167 5.63 -8.09 -10.52
N ALA A 168 4.58 -8.89 -10.73
CA ALA A 168 3.68 -8.75 -11.87
C ALA A 168 2.96 -7.38 -11.89
N LYS A 169 2.45 -6.93 -10.75
CA LYS A 169 1.73 -5.66 -10.64
C LYS A 169 2.66 -4.46 -10.82
N SER A 170 3.84 -4.48 -10.22
CA SER A 170 4.80 -3.39 -10.37
C SER A 170 5.31 -3.26 -11.82
N GLU A 171 5.57 -4.39 -12.50
CA GLU A 171 5.93 -4.41 -13.92
C GLU A 171 4.81 -3.86 -14.80
N ALA A 172 3.57 -4.31 -14.59
CA ALA A 172 2.42 -3.84 -15.36
C ALA A 172 2.21 -2.31 -15.23
N VAL A 173 2.30 -1.78 -14.00
CA VAL A 173 2.18 -0.34 -13.77
C VAL A 173 3.35 0.43 -14.37
N ALA A 174 4.57 -0.11 -14.25
CA ALA A 174 5.75 0.50 -14.84
C ALA A 174 5.63 0.61 -16.37
N LYS A 175 5.08 -0.43 -17.02
CA LYS A 175 4.81 -0.43 -18.45
C LYS A 175 3.70 0.56 -18.85
N ASP A 176 2.55 0.55 -18.17
CA ASP A 176 1.41 1.45 -18.48
C ASP A 176 1.77 2.93 -18.31
N LEU A 177 2.59 3.26 -17.31
CA LEU A 177 2.89 4.64 -16.93
C LEU A 177 4.32 5.11 -17.23
N ASN A 178 5.10 4.28 -17.93
CA ASN A 178 6.50 4.52 -18.29
C ASN A 178 7.36 4.90 -17.06
N VAL A 179 7.35 4.02 -16.04
CA VAL A 179 8.07 4.20 -14.77
C VAL A 179 9.37 3.42 -14.80
N GLN A 180 10.45 4.05 -14.34
CA GLN A 180 11.71 3.36 -14.08
C GLN A 180 11.74 2.90 -12.62
N ILE A 181 11.79 1.58 -12.43
CA ILE A 181 11.87 0.97 -11.08
C ILE A 181 13.31 1.01 -10.58
N VAL A 182 13.50 1.43 -9.33
CA VAL A 182 14.81 1.35 -8.68
C VAL A 182 15.18 -0.11 -8.46
N GLN A 183 16.42 -0.46 -8.78
CA GLN A 183 16.89 -1.85 -8.72
C GLN A 183 17.54 -2.19 -7.36
N HIS A 184 17.26 -1.39 -6.33
CA HIS A 184 17.73 -1.56 -4.95
C HIS A 184 16.80 -0.81 -4.00
N PRO A 185 16.64 -1.28 -2.75
CA PRO A 185 15.89 -0.53 -1.75
C PRO A 185 16.52 0.85 -1.54
N VAL A 186 15.74 1.90 -1.74
CA VAL A 186 16.13 3.23 -1.29
C VAL A 186 15.77 3.33 0.19
N GLY A 187 16.74 3.71 1.02
CA GLY A 187 16.50 3.96 2.44
C GLY A 187 15.45 5.05 2.66
N PRO A 188 15.09 5.35 3.92
CA PRO A 188 14.19 6.45 4.19
C PRO A 188 14.73 7.76 3.56
N PRO A 189 13.85 8.65 3.08
CA PRO A 189 14.23 9.97 2.55
C PRO A 189 15.27 10.68 3.43
N GLU A 190 16.19 11.44 2.84
CA GLU A 190 17.31 12.04 3.59
C GLU A 190 16.87 12.98 4.70
N ASP A 191 15.72 13.63 4.56
CA ASP A 191 15.05 14.45 5.56
C ASP A 191 14.52 13.65 6.76
N ALA A 192 14.26 12.35 6.61
CA ALA A 192 13.92 11.46 7.71
C ALA A 192 15.14 11.05 8.56
N LYS A 193 16.38 11.23 8.08
CA LYS A 193 17.60 10.97 8.88
C LYS A 193 17.82 11.99 9.99
N GLY A 194 17.12 13.13 9.96
CA GLY A 194 17.13 14.16 11.01
C GLY A 194 15.99 14.05 12.03
N ALA A 195 15.00 13.19 11.79
CA ALA A 195 13.95 12.91 12.75
C ALA A 195 14.47 11.87 13.75
N SER A 196 15.05 12.35 14.86
CA SER A 196 15.31 11.51 16.02
C SER A 196 14.04 10.71 16.32
N ALA A 197 14.15 9.38 16.36
CA ALA A 197 13.07 8.53 16.84
C ALA A 197 12.55 9.12 18.16
N PRO A 198 11.22 9.22 18.36
CA PRO A 198 10.70 9.63 19.66
C PRO A 198 11.30 8.68 20.68
N THR A 199 12.10 9.21 21.60
CA THR A 199 12.61 8.46 22.74
C THR A 199 11.39 7.83 23.41
N SER A 200 11.27 6.51 23.31
CA SER A 200 10.28 5.77 24.07
C SER A 200 10.43 6.21 25.53
N PRO A 201 9.36 6.68 26.21
CA PRO A 201 9.46 6.99 27.62
C PRO A 201 9.86 5.70 28.32
N GLY A 202 11.10 5.65 28.81
CA GLY A 202 11.57 4.57 29.65
C GLY A 202 10.60 4.42 30.81
N MET A 203 10.00 3.25 30.92
CA MET A 203 9.12 2.90 32.02
C MET A 203 9.99 2.78 33.27
N SER A 204 10.14 3.88 34.01
CA SER A 204 10.72 3.89 35.35
C SER A 204 9.56 3.88 36.36
N PRO A 205 9.49 2.89 37.27
CA PRO A 205 8.42 2.81 38.24
C PRO A 205 8.82 3.65 39.46
N ASN A 206 8.32 4.89 39.55
CA ASN A 206 7.95 5.61 40.77
C ASN A 206 7.99 7.13 40.58
N GLY A 207 6.93 7.81 41.03
CA GLY A 207 7.02 9.19 41.52
C GLY A 207 6.18 10.26 40.80
N SER A 208 4.98 10.50 41.35
CA SER A 208 4.29 11.80 41.54
C SER A 208 4.30 12.90 40.44
N HIS A 209 3.08 13.20 39.98
CA HIS A 209 2.50 14.49 39.56
C HIS A 209 3.37 15.66 39.06
N SER A 210 3.13 16.12 37.83
CA SER A 210 2.54 17.45 37.55
C SER A 210 2.35 17.65 36.04
N ALA A 211 1.29 18.35 35.66
CA ALA A 211 0.93 18.68 34.29
C ALA A 211 1.89 19.72 33.68
N ALA A 212 2.29 19.49 32.43
CA ALA A 212 2.78 20.55 31.54
C ALA A 212 2.34 20.23 30.12
N ALA A 213 1.50 21.10 29.56
CA ALA A 213 1.14 21.09 28.15
C ALA A 213 2.39 21.46 27.32
N SER A 214 2.74 20.65 26.32
CA SER A 214 3.73 21.03 25.31
C SER A 214 3.07 21.14 23.94
N SER A 215 2.81 22.38 23.54
CA SER A 215 2.47 22.77 22.17
C SER A 215 3.68 22.55 21.25
N PHE A 216 3.54 21.72 20.22
CA PHE A 216 4.41 21.77 19.04
C PHE A 216 3.61 21.46 17.77
N ILE A 217 3.01 22.51 17.21
CA ILE A 217 2.67 22.59 15.79
C ILE A 217 3.56 23.68 15.21
N LYS A 218 4.36 23.36 14.19
CA LYS A 218 4.86 24.36 13.25
C LYS A 218 4.24 24.08 11.87
N PRO A 219 3.67 25.11 11.20
CA PRO A 219 3.05 24.96 9.90
C PRO A 219 4.12 24.94 8.81
N PHE A 220 3.98 24.07 7.81
CA PHE A 220 4.78 24.12 6.59
C PHE A 220 4.07 24.99 5.56
N ILE A 221 4.58 26.21 5.36
CA ILE A 221 4.15 27.13 4.30
C ILE A 221 5.14 27.01 3.14
N GLY A 222 4.61 26.66 1.96
CA GLY A 222 4.99 27.17 0.64
C GLY A 222 6.28 26.64 -0.01
N PHE A 223 6.19 26.22 -1.27
CA PHE A 223 6.66 27.03 -2.40
C PHE A 223 6.03 26.56 -3.72
N VAL A 224 5.46 27.52 -4.44
CA VAL A 224 5.01 27.42 -5.84
C VAL A 224 6.19 27.84 -6.71
N TYR A 225 6.55 27.04 -7.72
CA TYR A 225 7.35 27.53 -8.85
C TYR A 225 6.43 27.68 -10.07
N ALA A 226 6.15 28.93 -10.41
CA ALA A 226 5.67 29.32 -11.72
C ALA A 226 6.89 29.61 -12.60
N ALA A 227 7.04 28.90 -13.71
CA ALA A 227 8.00 29.26 -14.75
C ALA A 227 7.29 30.16 -15.78
N LEU A 228 7.61 31.46 -15.75
CA LEU A 228 7.38 32.37 -16.87
C LEU A 228 8.47 32.09 -17.91
N ALA A 229 8.09 31.67 -19.11
CA ALA A 229 8.94 31.77 -20.29
C ALA A 229 8.58 33.06 -21.04
N VAL A 230 9.45 34.06 -20.95
CA VAL A 230 9.44 35.24 -21.82
C VAL A 230 10.18 34.85 -23.09
N SER A 231 9.46 34.77 -24.22
CA SER A 231 10.05 34.74 -25.56
C SER A 231 9.92 36.15 -26.14
N THR A 232 11.03 36.87 -26.21
CA THR A 232 11.14 38.13 -26.92
C THR A 232 11.13 37.88 -28.42
N GLY A 233 10.14 38.46 -29.10
CA GLY A 233 10.08 38.48 -30.56
C GLY A 233 11.16 39.37 -31.18
N THR A 234 11.63 38.96 -32.35
CA THR A 234 12.28 39.85 -33.32
C THR A 234 11.34 39.93 -34.53
N LEU A 235 10.66 41.05 -34.66
CA LEU A 235 10.07 41.50 -35.92
C LEU A 235 11.20 42.08 -36.77
N LEU A 236 11.40 41.55 -37.98
CA LEU A 236 12.12 42.22 -39.06
C LEU A 236 11.11 42.51 -40.16
N VAL A 237 10.92 43.80 -40.41
CA VAL A 237 10.18 44.37 -41.53
C VAL A 237 11.18 44.53 -42.68
N GLY A 238 10.78 44.07 -43.87
CA GLY A 238 11.49 44.19 -45.14
C GLY A 238 10.78 43.38 -46.20
#